data_AF-G7QD81-F1
#
_entry.id   AF-G7QD81-F1
#
_cell.length_a   1.000
_cell.length_b   1.000
_cell.length_c   1.000
_cell.angle_alpha   90.00
_cell.angle_beta   90.00
_cell.angle_gamma   90.00
#
_symmetry.space_group_name_H-M   'P 1'
#
loop_
_entity.id
_entity.type
_entity.pdbx_description
1 polymer ?
#
loop_
_entity_poly.entity_id
_entity_poly.type
_entity_poly.pdbx_seq_one_letter_code
_entity_poly.pdbx_strand_id
1 'polypeptide(L)'
;MYAFLTGPMLWLSFAICIVGCAWRVVKYVKGLSWQLDRVPYGHYRDLALKGALKSIFHWLTPYASCSWRAKPVFATAFFLMHIGLVIVPLFLFAHVMLVSERFGLSWPTLPAGLADVLTILAILAGVFIVLRRMGLPEVRIITTAHDLWIMAISLAPLVTGFVAAHQGGDNNAWLLAHIVTGEIWLIAIPFTKLSHVVLFFCSRAQIGVDFGVKRGGQRGSGIVW
;
A
#
# COMPACT_ATOMS: atom_id res chain seq x y z
N MET A 1 16.02 -0.38 25.34
CA MET A 1 14.83 -0.14 24.50
C MET A 1 15.16 -0.22 23.01
N TYR A 2 16.02 0.66 22.48
CA TYR A 2 16.39 0.68 21.06
C TYR A 2 16.79 -0.69 20.49
N ALA A 3 17.74 -1.39 21.12
CA ALA A 3 18.20 -2.71 20.67
C ALA A 3 17.12 -3.82 20.69
N PHE A 4 16.10 -3.68 21.54
CA PHE A 4 14.96 -4.60 21.56
C PHE A 4 14.04 -4.34 20.36
N LEU A 5 13.72 -3.07 20.10
CA LEU A 5 12.90 -2.65 18.96
C LEU A 5 13.59 -3.00 17.64
N THR A 6 14.84 -2.56 17.42
CA THR A 6 15.59 -2.83 16.18
C THR A 6 16.13 -4.25 16.05
N GLY A 7 15.87 -5.11 17.03
CA GLY A 7 16.31 -6.51 17.07
C GLY A 7 15.11 -7.46 17.12
N PRO A 8 14.86 -8.15 18.25
CA PRO A 8 13.79 -9.15 18.36
C PRO A 8 12.39 -8.67 17.90
N MET A 9 12.00 -7.44 18.25
CA MET A 9 10.67 -6.93 17.94
C MET A 9 10.49 -6.60 16.46
N LEU A 10 11.51 -6.04 15.81
CA LEU A 10 11.52 -5.83 14.36
C LEU A 10 11.36 -7.15 13.60
N TRP A 11 12.08 -8.20 14.00
CA TRP A 11 11.96 -9.53 13.39
C TRP A 11 10.57 -10.13 13.57
N LEU A 12 9.98 -9.99 14.77
CA LEU A 12 8.60 -10.40 15.01
C LEU A 12 7.62 -9.63 14.12
N SER A 13 7.79 -8.31 14.01
CA SER A 13 6.96 -7.45 13.17
C SER A 13 7.03 -7.85 11.70
N PHE A 14 8.23 -8.12 11.18
CA PHE A 14 8.40 -8.65 9.82
C PHE A 14 7.77 -10.03 9.64
N ALA A 15 7.97 -10.95 10.58
CA ALA A 15 7.38 -12.28 10.51
C ALA A 15 5.85 -12.21 10.47
N ILE A 16 5.23 -11.41 11.35
CA ILE A 16 3.78 -11.17 11.36
C ILE A 16 3.31 -10.58 10.04
N CYS A 17 4.00 -9.55 9.54
CA CYS A 17 3.64 -8.88 8.29
C CYS A 17 3.70 -9.85 7.09
N ILE A 18 4.82 -10.54 6.92
CA ILE A 18 5.06 -11.43 5.77
C ILE A 18 4.13 -12.66 5.83
N VAL A 19 4.10 -13.37 6.96
CA VAL A 19 3.25 -14.57 7.11
C VAL A 19 1.77 -14.20 7.03
N GLY A 20 1.38 -13.08 7.66
CA GLY A 20 0.01 -12.58 7.59
C GLY A 20 -0.41 -12.18 6.17
N CYS A 21 0.46 -11.51 5.41
CA CYS A 21 0.19 -11.17 4.01
C CYS A 21 0.10 -12.43 3.13
N ALA A 22 1.01 -13.38 3.30
CA ALA A 22 0.96 -14.66 2.59
C ALA A 22 -0.35 -15.41 2.89
N TRP A 23 -0.75 -15.46 4.16
CA TRP A 23 -2.02 -16.03 4.58
C TRP A 23 -3.23 -15.34 3.95
N ARG A 24 -3.23 -14.00 3.89
CA ARG A 24 -4.29 -13.22 3.21
C ARG A 24 -4.41 -13.57 1.74
N VAL A 25 -3.29 -13.70 1.03
CA VAL A 25 -3.26 -14.11 -0.38
C VAL A 25 -3.79 -15.53 -0.54
N VAL A 26 -3.33 -16.48 0.29
CA VAL A 26 -3.82 -17.87 0.25
C VAL A 26 -5.32 -17.94 0.52
N LYS A 27 -5.83 -17.22 1.53
CA LYS A 27 -7.26 -17.15 1.82
C LYS A 27 -8.05 -16.51 0.69
N TYR A 28 -7.52 -15.48 0.04
CA TYR A 28 -8.16 -14.88 -1.13
C TYR A 28 -8.32 -15.91 -2.25
N VAL A 29 -7.24 -16.59 -2.63
CA VAL A 29 -7.25 -17.58 -3.72
C VAL A 29 -8.11 -18.80 -3.38
N LYS A 30 -8.05 -19.32 -2.14
CA LYS A 30 -8.87 -20.46 -1.71
C LYS A 30 -10.34 -20.10 -1.48
N GLY A 31 -10.62 -18.84 -1.12
CA GLY A 31 -11.95 -18.32 -0.85
C GLY A 31 -12.73 -17.93 -2.11
N LEU A 32 -12.08 -17.87 -3.29
CA LEU A 32 -12.79 -17.74 -4.55
C LEU A 32 -13.68 -18.98 -4.75
N SER A 33 -14.99 -18.75 -4.89
CA SER A 33 -15.90 -19.83 -5.30
C SER A 33 -15.70 -20.07 -6.80
N TRP A 34 -14.94 -21.11 -7.13
CA TRP A 34 -14.58 -21.45 -8.51
C TRP A 34 -15.81 -21.71 -9.40
N GLN A 35 -16.94 -22.10 -8.79
CA GLN A 35 -18.21 -22.34 -9.47
C GLN A 35 -19.00 -21.03 -9.73
N LEU A 36 -18.97 -20.06 -8.81
CA LEU A 36 -19.63 -18.76 -8.98
C LEU A 36 -18.80 -17.80 -9.84
N ASP A 37 -17.48 -17.77 -9.60
CA ASP A 37 -16.53 -16.89 -10.28
C ASP A 37 -15.89 -17.55 -11.51
N ARG A 38 -16.38 -18.69 -12.01
CA ARG A 38 -15.98 -19.38 -13.27
C ARG A 38 -14.52 -19.11 -13.68
N VAL A 39 -13.56 -19.49 -12.85
CA VAL A 39 -12.22 -18.91 -12.88
C VAL A 39 -11.43 -19.37 -14.13
N PRO A 40 -11.05 -18.49 -15.07
CA PRO A 40 -10.52 -18.90 -16.37
C PRO A 40 -9.00 -19.13 -16.37
N TYR A 41 -8.35 -19.05 -15.21
CA TYR A 41 -6.89 -19.10 -15.04
C TYR A 41 -6.23 -20.30 -15.70
N GLY A 42 -6.91 -21.46 -15.71
CA GLY A 42 -6.37 -22.70 -16.28
C GLY A 42 -6.52 -22.81 -17.79
N HIS A 43 -7.54 -22.19 -18.38
CA HIS A 43 -7.93 -22.44 -19.78
C HIS A 43 -7.43 -21.36 -20.74
N TYR A 44 -7.39 -20.09 -20.31
CA TYR A 44 -6.97 -18.95 -21.14
C TYR A 44 -5.82 -18.18 -20.51
N ARG A 45 -4.71 -18.88 -20.25
CA ARG A 45 -3.55 -18.34 -19.50
C ARG A 45 -2.99 -17.04 -20.07
N ASP A 46 -2.78 -16.95 -21.37
CA ASP A 46 -2.22 -15.74 -22.02
C ASP A 46 -3.16 -14.53 -21.91
N LEU A 47 -4.44 -14.71 -22.25
CA LEU A 47 -5.45 -13.64 -22.13
C LEU A 47 -5.68 -13.24 -20.67
N ALA A 48 -5.67 -14.21 -19.74
CA ALA A 48 -5.78 -13.95 -18.31
C ALA A 48 -4.59 -13.12 -17.82
N LEU A 49 -3.36 -13.49 -18.19
CA LEU A 49 -2.17 -12.72 -17.81
C LEU A 49 -2.21 -11.30 -18.38
N LYS A 50 -2.54 -11.15 -19.67
CA LYS A 50 -2.68 -9.84 -20.32
C LYS A 50 -3.76 -8.98 -19.65
N GLY A 51 -4.92 -9.56 -19.36
CA GLY A 51 -6.02 -8.87 -18.66
C GLY A 51 -5.64 -8.44 -17.24
N ALA A 52 -5.00 -9.32 -16.48
CA ALA A 52 -4.52 -9.05 -15.13
C ALA A 52 -3.51 -7.90 -15.12
N LEU A 53 -2.45 -8.00 -15.93
CA LEU A 53 -1.40 -6.98 -16.00
C LEU A 53 -1.96 -5.64 -16.48
N LYS A 54 -2.79 -5.64 -17.53
CA LYS A 54 -3.44 -4.41 -18.01
C LYS A 54 -4.22 -3.71 -16.90
N SER A 55 -5.02 -4.47 -16.13
CA SER A 55 -5.79 -3.94 -15.00
C SER A 55 -4.90 -3.42 -13.88
N ILE A 56 -3.83 -4.14 -13.52
CA ILE A 56 -2.89 -3.70 -12.47
C ILE A 56 -2.22 -2.39 -12.87
N PHE A 57 -1.54 -2.35 -14.03
CA PHE A 57 -0.80 -1.17 -14.47
C PHE A 57 -1.71 0.05 -14.65
N HIS A 58 -2.91 -0.12 -15.20
CA HIS A 58 -3.84 0.98 -15.40
C HIS A 58 -4.37 1.60 -14.09
N TRP A 59 -4.26 0.89 -12.97
CA TRP A 59 -4.60 1.41 -11.65
C TRP A 59 -3.39 1.93 -10.87
N LEU A 60 -2.17 1.43 -11.15
CA LEU A 60 -0.92 2.00 -10.63
C LEU A 60 -0.56 3.33 -11.29
N THR A 61 -0.88 3.51 -12.57
CA THR A 61 -0.53 4.74 -13.29
C THR A 61 -1.52 5.86 -12.97
N PRO A 62 -1.04 7.03 -12.50
CA PRO A 62 -1.89 8.19 -12.27
C PRO A 62 -2.73 8.55 -13.50
N TYR A 63 -4.03 8.80 -13.29
CA TYR A 63 -4.97 9.22 -14.33
C TYR A 63 -5.18 8.26 -15.51
N ALA A 64 -4.60 7.06 -15.50
CA ALA A 64 -4.85 6.10 -16.56
C ALA A 64 -6.32 5.64 -16.56
N SER A 65 -6.84 5.24 -15.38
CA SER A 65 -8.24 4.82 -15.24
C SER A 65 -9.25 5.97 -15.38
N CYS A 66 -10.44 5.65 -15.92
CA CYS A 66 -11.55 6.62 -15.99
C CYS A 66 -11.95 7.12 -14.59
N SER A 67 -11.90 6.26 -13.58
CA SER A 67 -12.20 6.61 -12.19
C SER A 67 -11.22 7.63 -11.62
N TRP A 68 -9.92 7.53 -11.94
CA TRP A 68 -8.93 8.52 -11.53
C TRP A 68 -9.17 9.87 -12.21
N ARG A 69 -9.52 9.86 -13.50
CA ARG A 69 -9.86 11.08 -14.25
C ARG A 69 -11.15 11.75 -13.78
N ALA A 70 -12.12 10.98 -13.30
CA ALA A 70 -13.38 11.52 -12.79
C ALA A 70 -13.24 12.31 -11.47
N LYS A 71 -12.20 12.03 -10.66
CA LYS A 71 -11.96 12.71 -9.37
C LYS A 71 -10.50 13.15 -9.27
N PRO A 72 -10.07 14.13 -10.09
CA PRO A 72 -8.65 14.37 -10.31
C PRO A 72 -7.91 14.87 -9.07
N VAL A 73 -8.56 15.72 -8.26
CA VAL A 73 -7.99 16.23 -6.99
C VAL A 73 -7.77 15.10 -5.98
N PHE A 74 -8.77 14.20 -5.85
CA PHE A 74 -8.63 13.03 -4.99
C PHE A 74 -7.57 12.07 -5.50
N ALA A 75 -7.47 11.89 -6.83
CA ALA A 75 -6.42 11.09 -7.44
C ALA A 75 -5.03 11.65 -7.11
N THR A 76 -4.82 12.97 -7.26
CA THR A 76 -3.54 13.61 -6.88
C THR A 76 -3.18 13.31 -5.43
N ALA A 77 -4.09 13.57 -4.50
CA ALA A 77 -3.84 13.33 -3.08
C ALA A 77 -3.58 11.84 -2.79
N PHE A 78 -4.36 10.94 -3.39
CA PHE A 78 -4.15 9.50 -3.26
C PHE A 78 -2.73 9.12 -3.71
N PHE A 79 -2.31 9.53 -4.90
CA PHE A 79 -0.99 9.18 -5.43
C PHE A 79 0.15 9.84 -4.64
N LEU A 80 0.04 11.11 -4.26
CA LEU A 80 1.05 11.77 -3.43
C LEU A 80 1.26 11.05 -2.09
N MET A 81 0.17 10.66 -1.43
CA MET A 81 0.23 9.90 -0.19
C MET A 81 0.91 8.54 -0.39
N HIS A 82 0.54 7.78 -1.42
CA HIS A 82 1.11 6.45 -1.66
C HIS A 82 2.57 6.51 -2.14
N ILE A 83 2.91 7.49 -2.98
CA ILE A 83 4.29 7.72 -3.41
C ILE A 83 5.16 8.01 -2.19
N GLY A 84 4.72 8.89 -1.27
CA GLY A 84 5.48 9.12 -0.03
C GLY A 84 5.57 7.86 0.85
N LEU A 85 4.45 7.17 1.08
CA LEU A 85 4.41 5.96 1.92
C LEU A 85 5.23 4.79 1.38
N VAL A 86 5.50 4.73 0.08
CA VAL A 86 6.25 3.63 -0.54
C VAL A 86 7.67 4.06 -0.87
N ILE A 87 7.84 5.18 -1.58
CA ILE A 87 9.15 5.58 -2.09
C ILE A 87 10.04 6.12 -0.97
N VAL A 88 9.52 6.92 -0.02
CA VAL A 88 10.36 7.45 1.06
C VAL A 88 10.98 6.34 1.92
N PRO A 89 10.24 5.41 2.53
CA PRO A 89 10.86 4.38 3.37
C PRO A 89 11.76 3.42 2.59
N LEU A 90 11.51 3.21 1.29
CA LEU A 90 12.37 2.34 0.47
C LEU A 90 13.68 3.02 0.04
N PHE A 91 13.68 4.32 -0.23
CA PHE A 91 14.82 5.01 -0.84
C PHE A 91 15.47 6.07 0.07
N LEU A 92 14.94 6.32 1.28
CA LEU A 92 15.59 7.20 2.24
C LEU A 92 16.91 6.57 2.72
N PHE A 93 17.98 7.38 2.75
CA PHE A 93 19.33 6.97 3.11
C PHE A 93 19.40 6.14 4.40
N ALA A 94 18.74 6.58 5.47
CA ALA A 94 18.75 5.89 6.77
C ALA A 94 18.18 4.45 6.69
N HIS A 95 17.13 4.24 5.88
CA HIS A 95 16.53 2.91 5.70
C HIS A 95 17.42 2.00 4.84
N VAL A 96 18.02 2.55 3.78
CA VAL A 96 18.95 1.79 2.93
C VAL A 96 20.22 1.42 3.70
N MET A 97 20.75 2.33 4.52
CA MET A 97 21.88 2.04 5.42
C MET A 97 21.55 0.88 6.36
N LEU A 98 20.38 0.91 7.01
CA LEU A 98 19.93 -0.16 7.89
C LEU A 98 19.89 -1.52 7.16
N VAL A 99 19.40 -1.55 5.93
CA VAL A 99 19.36 -2.78 5.13
C VAL A 99 20.76 -3.23 4.73
N SER A 100 21.65 -2.30 4.38
CA SER A 100 23.04 -2.59 4.06
C SER A 100 23.78 -3.21 5.25
N GLU A 101 23.61 -2.67 6.45
CA GLU A 101 24.24 -3.20 7.67
C GLU A 101 23.72 -4.59 8.06
N ARG A 102 22.44 -4.88 7.80
CA ARG A 102 21.79 -6.14 8.23
C ARG A 102 21.88 -7.26 7.20
N PHE A 103 21.78 -6.92 5.91
CA PHE A 103 21.66 -7.88 4.82
C PHE A 103 22.80 -7.77 3.79
N GLY A 104 23.67 -6.76 3.89
CA GLY A 104 24.72 -6.51 2.90
C GLY A 104 24.18 -6.02 1.54
N LEU A 105 22.92 -5.58 1.47
CA LEU A 105 22.26 -5.12 0.26
C LEU A 105 22.13 -3.60 0.29
N SER A 106 22.46 -2.93 -0.83
CA SER A 106 22.29 -1.49 -0.98
C SER A 106 21.77 -1.15 -2.38
N TRP A 107 21.10 0.00 -2.49
CA TRP A 107 20.56 0.52 -3.75
C TRP A 107 20.56 2.06 -3.71
N PRO A 108 20.28 2.75 -4.84
CA PRO A 108 20.30 4.21 -4.89
C PRO A 108 19.36 4.85 -3.88
N THR A 109 19.77 5.96 -3.27
CA THR A 109 18.98 6.70 -2.29
C THR A 109 18.42 8.00 -2.87
N LEU A 110 17.32 8.50 -2.32
CA LEU A 110 16.79 9.82 -2.67
C LEU A 110 17.68 10.95 -2.11
N PRO A 111 17.80 12.09 -2.81
CA PRO A 111 18.32 13.32 -2.23
C PRO A 111 17.48 13.73 -1.01
N ALA A 112 18.11 14.20 0.07
CA ALA A 112 17.43 14.54 1.32
C ALA A 112 16.25 15.50 1.12
N GLY A 113 16.48 16.63 0.42
CA GLY A 113 15.41 17.60 0.16
C GLY A 113 14.23 17.05 -0.66
N LEU A 114 14.48 16.08 -1.56
CA LEU A 114 13.39 15.41 -2.29
C LEU A 114 12.60 14.49 -1.36
N ALA A 115 13.28 13.75 -0.48
CA ALA A 115 12.62 12.91 0.52
C ALA A 115 11.76 13.74 1.49
N ASP A 116 12.24 14.92 1.90
CA ASP A 116 11.50 15.84 2.76
C ASP A 116 10.25 16.37 2.07
N VAL A 117 10.38 16.84 0.82
CA VAL A 117 9.24 17.31 0.01
C VAL A 117 8.21 16.20 -0.17
N LEU A 118 8.62 14.99 -0.54
CA LEU A 118 7.70 13.86 -0.70
C LEU A 118 7.00 13.50 0.62
N THR A 119 7.72 13.54 1.74
CA THR A 119 7.16 13.27 3.07
C THR A 119 6.12 14.31 3.46
N ILE A 120 6.42 15.59 3.31
CA ILE A 120 5.49 16.70 3.58
C ILE A 120 4.26 16.59 2.70
N LEU A 121 4.43 16.39 1.39
CA LEU A 121 3.32 16.24 0.45
C LEU A 121 2.44 15.03 0.80
N ALA A 122 3.03 13.92 1.22
CA ALA A 122 2.28 12.74 1.63
C ALA A 122 1.49 12.95 2.92
N ILE A 123 2.06 13.67 3.91
CA ILE A 123 1.35 14.05 5.14
C ILE A 123 0.18 14.98 4.79
N LEU A 124 0.41 16.04 4.00
CA LEU A 124 -0.64 16.98 3.59
C LEU A 124 -1.75 16.27 2.81
N ALA A 125 -1.39 15.36 1.89
CA ALA A 125 -2.34 14.57 1.14
C ALA A 125 -3.15 13.61 2.03
N GLY A 126 -2.51 12.99 3.03
CA GLY A 126 -3.16 12.16 4.04
C GLY A 126 -4.17 12.95 4.87
N VAL A 127 -3.78 14.14 5.35
CA VAL A 127 -4.68 15.05 6.07
C VAL A 127 -5.85 15.47 5.19
N PHE A 128 -5.60 15.84 3.93
CA PHE A 128 -6.68 16.15 2.97
C PHE A 128 -7.65 14.98 2.80
N ILE A 129 -7.16 13.74 2.69
CA ILE A 129 -8.02 12.55 2.57
C ILE A 129 -8.88 12.36 3.83
N VAL A 130 -8.33 12.60 5.02
CA VAL A 130 -9.10 12.55 6.29
C VAL A 130 -10.18 13.64 6.31
N LEU A 131 -9.80 14.89 6.02
CA LEU A 131 -10.75 16.01 5.96
C LEU A 131 -11.88 15.74 4.95
N ARG A 132 -11.54 15.18 3.78
CA ARG A 132 -12.52 14.78 2.77
C ARG A 132 -13.51 13.74 3.29
N ARG A 133 -13.06 12.77 4.11
CA ARG A 133 -13.96 11.77 4.72
C ARG A 133 -14.94 12.41 5.70
N MET A 134 -14.56 13.50 6.36
CA MET A 134 -15.41 14.22 7.32
C MET A 134 -16.33 15.24 6.65
N GLY A 135 -15.86 15.88 5.56
CA GLY A 135 -16.57 16.96 4.87
C GLY A 135 -17.59 16.51 3.81
N LEU A 136 -17.33 15.40 3.10
CA LEU A 136 -18.23 14.93 2.03
C LEU A 136 -19.25 13.89 2.55
N PRO A 137 -20.57 14.16 2.50
CA PRO A 137 -21.59 13.26 3.03
C PRO A 137 -21.51 11.84 2.47
N GLU A 138 -21.18 11.70 1.18
CA GLU A 138 -21.13 10.41 0.48
C GLU A 138 -20.01 9.51 1.00
N VAL A 139 -18.94 10.11 1.53
CA VAL A 139 -17.81 9.38 2.11
C VAL A 139 -18.00 9.24 3.62
N ARG A 140 -18.57 10.26 4.26
CA ARG A 140 -18.80 10.28 5.71
C ARG A 140 -19.74 9.17 6.15
N ILE A 141 -20.82 8.92 5.41
CA ILE A 141 -21.82 7.91 5.75
C ILE A 141 -21.26 6.47 5.80
N ILE A 142 -20.19 6.20 5.03
CA ILE A 142 -19.50 4.90 5.01
C ILE A 142 -18.19 4.90 5.82
N THR A 143 -17.83 6.01 6.47
CA THR A 143 -16.59 6.12 7.24
C THR A 143 -16.80 5.56 8.64
N THR A 144 -15.95 4.61 9.03
CA THR A 144 -15.96 4.01 10.37
C THR A 144 -14.80 4.54 11.22
N ALA A 145 -14.88 4.41 12.54
CA ALA A 145 -13.76 4.75 13.43
C ALA A 145 -12.48 3.98 13.06
N HIS A 146 -12.64 2.73 12.63
CA HIS A 146 -11.55 1.90 12.13
C HIS A 146 -10.84 2.51 10.89
N ASP A 147 -11.55 3.21 10.01
CA ASP A 147 -10.92 3.93 8.88
C ASP A 147 -10.02 5.07 9.34
N LEU A 148 -10.44 5.79 10.38
CA LEU A 148 -9.67 6.91 10.94
C LEU A 148 -8.42 6.40 11.67
N TRP A 149 -8.54 5.30 12.42
CA TRP A 149 -7.38 4.67 13.06
C TRP A 149 -6.35 4.17 12.05
N ILE A 150 -6.79 3.56 10.95
CA ILE A 150 -5.86 3.13 9.89
C ILE A 150 -5.15 4.32 9.26
N MET A 151 -5.85 5.43 9.03
CA MET A 151 -5.21 6.66 8.53
C MET A 151 -4.16 7.19 9.51
N ALA A 152 -4.48 7.22 10.81
CA ALA A 152 -3.53 7.64 11.85
C ALA A 152 -2.28 6.74 11.87
N ILE A 153 -2.47 5.40 11.89
CA ILE A 153 -1.37 4.43 11.88
C ILE A 153 -0.52 4.58 10.60
N SER A 154 -1.13 4.85 9.45
CA SER A 154 -0.41 5.00 8.18
C SER A 154 0.44 6.27 8.14
N LEU A 155 -0.04 7.38 8.71
CA LEU A 155 0.66 8.66 8.70
C LEU A 155 1.67 8.80 9.85
N ALA A 156 1.49 8.06 10.95
CA ALA A 156 2.33 8.18 12.13
C ALA A 156 3.83 7.94 11.86
N PRO A 157 4.27 6.92 11.08
CA PRO A 157 5.69 6.74 10.76
C PRO A 157 6.27 7.89 9.95
N LEU A 158 5.49 8.48 9.02
CA LEU A 158 5.94 9.65 8.24
C LEU A 158 6.14 10.87 9.14
N VAL A 159 5.18 11.16 10.02
CA VAL A 159 5.26 12.32 10.93
C VAL A 159 6.41 12.15 11.93
N THR A 160 6.47 11.01 12.62
CA THR A 160 7.52 10.74 13.62
C THR A 160 8.90 10.67 12.99
N GLY A 161 9.03 10.08 11.80
CA GLY A 161 10.29 9.98 11.07
C GLY A 161 10.77 11.34 10.54
N PHE A 162 9.86 12.15 10.01
CA PHE A 162 10.17 13.51 9.56
C PHE A 162 10.68 14.38 10.72
N VAL A 163 9.99 14.31 11.87
CA VAL A 163 10.40 15.03 13.07
C VAL A 163 11.75 14.52 13.58
N ALA A 164 11.97 13.20 13.61
CA ALA A 164 13.25 12.61 14.02
C ALA A 164 14.42 13.04 13.11
N ALA A 165 14.18 13.22 11.81
CA ALA A 165 15.21 13.65 10.86
C ALA A 165 15.61 15.14 11.01
N HIS A 166 14.71 15.99 11.50
CA HIS A 166 14.91 17.45 11.56
C HIS A 166 15.19 17.98 12.96
N GLN A 167 14.83 17.25 14.01
CA GLN A 167 15.25 17.59 15.37
C GLN A 167 16.70 17.13 15.56
N GLY A 168 17.64 17.98 15.14
CA GLY A 168 19.07 17.75 15.34
C GLY A 168 19.41 17.67 16.84
N GLY A 169 19.83 16.49 17.30
CA GLY A 169 20.30 16.25 18.66
C GLY A 169 20.01 14.83 19.14
N ASP A 170 20.68 14.39 20.22
CA ASP A 170 20.63 13.07 20.88
C ASP A 170 19.23 12.61 21.38
N ASN A 171 18.14 13.24 20.92
CA ASN A 171 16.76 12.95 21.30
C ASN A 171 16.25 11.66 20.65
N ASN A 172 16.70 10.55 21.23
CA ASN A 172 16.30 9.17 20.97
C ASN A 172 14.76 8.96 21.00
N ALA A 173 14.00 9.85 21.64
CA ALA A 173 12.55 9.70 21.78
C ALA A 173 11.78 9.68 20.44
N TRP A 174 12.06 10.60 19.52
CA TRP A 174 11.36 10.64 18.22
C TRP A 174 11.78 9.49 17.31
N LEU A 175 13.05 9.08 17.40
CA LEU A 175 13.53 7.88 16.70
C LEU A 175 12.85 6.62 17.23
N LEU A 176 12.73 6.47 18.56
CA LEU A 176 11.99 5.36 19.17
C LEU A 176 10.51 5.41 18.77
N ALA A 177 9.88 6.59 18.77
CA ALA A 177 8.51 6.74 18.32
C ALA A 177 8.34 6.36 16.84
N HIS A 178 9.29 6.71 15.97
CA HIS A 178 9.31 6.30 14.58
C HIS A 178 9.41 4.77 14.43
N ILE A 179 10.32 4.14 15.17
CA ILE A 179 10.48 2.68 15.13
C ILE A 179 9.19 2.00 15.63
N VAL A 180 8.64 2.41 16.77
CA VAL A 180 7.41 1.85 17.33
C VAL A 180 6.23 2.03 16.38
N THR A 181 6.05 3.22 15.80
CA THR A 181 4.95 3.45 14.85
C THR A 181 5.15 2.66 13.56
N GLY A 182 6.39 2.49 13.09
CA GLY A 182 6.73 1.62 11.96
C GLY A 182 6.42 0.15 12.23
N GLU A 183 6.78 -0.38 13.40
CA GLU A 183 6.46 -1.74 13.81
C GLU A 183 4.95 -1.97 13.94
N ILE A 184 4.22 -1.04 14.57
CA ILE A 184 2.75 -1.07 14.64
C ILE A 184 2.16 -1.09 13.23
N TRP A 185 2.69 -0.27 12.32
CA TRP A 185 2.24 -0.24 10.93
C TRP A 185 2.46 -1.60 10.25
N LEU A 186 3.65 -2.21 10.37
CA LEU A 186 3.95 -3.54 9.83
C LEU A 186 3.03 -4.63 10.39
N ILE A 187 2.82 -4.65 11.70
CA ILE A 187 1.94 -5.61 12.37
C ILE A 187 0.48 -5.42 11.93
N ALA A 188 0.04 -4.17 11.73
CA ALA A 188 -1.33 -3.85 11.34
C ALA A 188 -1.66 -4.22 9.88
N ILE A 189 -0.66 -4.33 8.99
CA ILE A 189 -0.85 -4.61 7.56
C ILE A 189 -1.80 -5.80 7.31
N PRO A 190 -1.50 -7.03 7.77
CA PRO A 190 -2.31 -8.19 7.42
C PRO A 190 -3.71 -8.18 8.04
N PHE A 191 -3.90 -7.52 9.19
CA PHE A 191 -5.15 -7.61 9.95
C PHE A 191 -6.16 -6.50 9.63
N THR A 192 -5.74 -5.43 8.97
CA THR A 192 -6.59 -4.25 8.73
C THR A 192 -6.87 -4.03 7.23
N LYS A 193 -7.47 -2.88 6.87
CA LYS A 193 -7.63 -2.45 5.47
C LYS A 193 -6.29 -2.16 4.78
N LEU A 194 -5.17 -2.14 5.51
CA LEU A 194 -3.80 -2.06 4.95
C LEU A 194 -3.39 -3.30 4.17
N SER A 195 -4.07 -4.43 4.39
CA SER A 195 -3.86 -5.68 3.61
C SER A 195 -4.09 -5.49 2.10
N HIS A 196 -4.66 -4.35 1.68
CA HIS A 196 -4.67 -3.94 0.29
C HIS A 196 -3.27 -3.91 -0.34
N VAL A 197 -2.18 -3.76 0.42
CA VAL A 197 -0.81 -3.83 -0.14
C VAL A 197 -0.55 -5.12 -0.94
N VAL A 198 -1.21 -6.24 -0.59
CA VAL A 198 -1.18 -7.49 -1.38
C VAL A 198 -2.51 -7.76 -2.09
N LEU A 199 -3.63 -7.53 -1.41
CA LEU A 199 -4.96 -7.87 -1.94
C LEU A 199 -5.42 -6.95 -3.08
N PHE A 200 -4.84 -5.75 -3.19
CA PHE A 200 -5.02 -4.90 -4.37
C PHE A 200 -4.60 -5.66 -5.64
N PHE A 201 -3.41 -6.27 -5.65
CA PHE A 201 -2.92 -7.00 -6.82
C PHE A 201 -3.81 -8.21 -7.13
N CYS A 202 -4.21 -8.97 -6.12
CA CYS A 202 -5.09 -10.13 -6.29
C CYS A 202 -6.45 -9.74 -6.88
N SER A 203 -7.08 -8.69 -6.35
CA SER A 203 -8.39 -8.22 -6.82
C SER A 203 -8.31 -7.56 -8.20
N ARG A 204 -7.31 -6.73 -8.46
CA ARG A 204 -7.10 -6.12 -9.79
C ARG A 204 -6.79 -7.17 -10.85
N ALA A 205 -6.00 -8.19 -10.52
CA ALA A 205 -5.74 -9.32 -11.40
C ALA A 205 -7.03 -10.06 -11.76
N GLN A 206 -7.82 -10.46 -10.74
CA GLN A 206 -9.10 -11.16 -10.94
C GLN A 206 -10.04 -10.36 -11.84
N ILE A 207 -10.27 -9.08 -11.51
CA ILE A 207 -11.16 -8.21 -12.29
C ILE A 207 -10.64 -8.04 -13.72
N GLY A 208 -9.32 -7.86 -13.89
CA GLY A 208 -8.69 -7.74 -15.20
C GLY A 208 -8.89 -8.98 -16.06
N VAL A 209 -8.80 -10.16 -15.45
CA VAL A 209 -9.05 -11.45 -16.08
C VAL A 209 -10.53 -11.59 -16.46
N ASP A 210 -11.46 -11.20 -15.59
CA ASP A 210 -12.89 -11.30 -15.86
C ASP A 210 -13.33 -10.44 -17.05
N PHE A 211 -12.83 -9.20 -17.14
CA PHE A 211 -13.09 -8.32 -18.28
C PHE A 211 -12.28 -8.67 -19.52
N GLY A 212 -11.07 -9.23 -19.37
CA GLY A 212 -10.23 -9.65 -20.48
C GLY A 212 -10.72 -10.93 -21.17
N VAL A 213 -11.29 -11.85 -20.38
CA VAL A 213 -11.68 -13.19 -20.84
C VAL A 213 -13.19 -13.34 -20.97
N LYS A 214 -13.99 -13.04 -19.94
CA LYS A 214 -15.41 -13.49 -19.87
C LYS A 214 -16.42 -12.54 -20.48
N ARG A 215 -16.32 -11.25 -20.15
CA ARG A 215 -17.40 -10.26 -20.40
C ARG A 215 -17.24 -9.53 -21.74
N GLY A 216 -17.05 -10.27 -22.82
CA GLY A 216 -16.93 -9.66 -24.15
C GLY A 216 -15.59 -8.99 -24.42
N GLY A 217 -14.50 -9.48 -23.82
CA GLY A 217 -13.14 -9.02 -24.08
C GLY A 217 -12.68 -9.32 -25.52
N GLN A 218 -11.43 -9.73 -25.71
CA GLN A 218 -10.85 -9.95 -27.06
C GLN A 218 -11.53 -11.06 -27.90
N ARG A 219 -12.56 -11.74 -27.36
CA ARG A 219 -13.29 -12.81 -28.04
C ARG A 219 -14.78 -12.50 -28.29
N GLY A 220 -15.24 -11.28 -28.04
CA GLY A 220 -16.65 -10.91 -28.19
C GLY A 220 -17.56 -11.60 -27.17
N SER A 221 -18.88 -11.42 -27.30
CA SER A 221 -19.91 -12.01 -26.42
C SER A 221 -20.00 -13.54 -26.47
N GLY A 222 -19.11 -14.19 -27.24
CA GLY A 222 -19.20 -15.59 -27.63
C GLY A 222 -18.63 -16.60 -26.66
N ILE A 223 -18.39 -16.26 -25.38
CA ILE A 223 -18.24 -17.35 -24.40
C ILE A 223 -19.63 -17.78 -23.95
N VAL A 224 -20.22 -18.60 -24.82
CA VAL A 224 -21.40 -19.41 -24.52
C VAL A 224 -20.91 -20.56 -23.65
N TRP A 225 -21.28 -20.53 -22.38
CA TRP A 225 -21.27 -21.68 -21.48
C TRP A 225 -22.69 -21.91 -20.99
#